data_AF-A0A180EUJ1-F1
#
_entry.id   AF-A0A180EUJ1-F1
#
_cell.length_a   1.000
_cell.length_b   1.000
_cell.length_c   1.000
_cell.angle_alpha   90.00
_cell.angle_beta   90.00
_cell.angle_gamma   90.00
#
_symmetry.space_group_name_H-M   'P 1'
#
loop_
_entity.id
_entity.type
_entity.pdbx_description
1 polymer ?
#
loop_
_entity_poly.entity_id
_entity_poly.type
_entity_poly.pdbx_seq_one_letter_code
_entity_poly.pdbx_strand_id
1 'polypeptide(L)' 'MNILVGSKLLFIGDKNYEVEVCVDRKVLSNGEEVFLAAITQELLGLYHTDRIISRWSYNGRNLQDIYYETYSDIDR' A
#
# COMPACT_ATOMS: atom_id res chain seq x y z
N MET A 1 -10.45 -4.41 0.49
CA MET A 1 -9.79 -3.65 1.58
C MET A 1 -10.58 -2.38 1.79
N ASN A 2 -10.89 -2.03 3.03
CA ASN A 2 -11.74 -0.89 3.35
C ASN A 2 -10.93 0.41 3.50
N ILE A 3 -10.13 0.76 2.49
CA ILE A 3 -9.33 1.99 2.47
C ILE A 3 -9.94 2.91 1.42
N LEU A 4 -10.28 4.12 1.84
CA LEU A 4 -10.95 5.10 0.98
C LEU A 4 -9.98 5.68 -0.04
N VAL A 5 -10.51 6.01 -1.21
CA VAL A 5 -9.84 6.87 -2.19
C VAL A 5 -9.49 8.21 -1.52
N GLY A 6 -8.30 8.73 -1.78
CA GLY A 6 -7.73 9.90 -1.11
C GLY A 6 -6.96 9.60 0.18
N SER A 7 -6.93 8.34 0.63
CA SER A 7 -6.17 7.95 1.81
C SER A 7 -4.67 8.01 1.56
N LYS A 8 -3.88 8.52 2.51
CA LYS A 8 -2.43 8.50 2.42
C LYS A 8 -1.83 7.23 2.98
N LEU A 9 -0.95 6.60 2.21
CA LEU A 9 -0.14 5.45 2.62
C LEU A 9 1.30 5.90 2.83
N LEU A 10 1.91 5.44 3.90
CA LEU A 10 3.28 5.72 4.28
C LEU A 10 4.14 4.49 4.07
N PHE A 11 5.27 4.67 3.39
CA PHE A 11 6.24 3.60 3.21
C PHE A 11 7.01 3.34 4.52
N ILE A 12 7.06 2.09 4.96
CA ILE A 12 7.68 1.72 6.25
C ILE A 12 9.22 1.79 6.17
N GLY A 13 9.80 1.66 4.96
CA GLY A 13 11.25 1.77 4.76
C GLY A 13 11.78 3.22 4.75
N ASP A 14 10.92 4.19 4.44
CA ASP A 14 11.24 5.62 4.44
C ASP A 14 9.98 6.39 4.81
N LYS A 15 9.97 6.92 6.05
CA LYS A 15 8.82 7.62 6.62
C LYS A 15 8.48 8.93 5.89
N ASN A 16 9.35 9.41 4.99
CA ASN A 16 9.10 10.60 4.19
C ASN A 16 8.40 10.28 2.86
N TYR A 17 8.29 9.01 2.48
CA TYR A 17 7.64 8.63 1.24
C TYR A 17 6.16 8.30 1.51
N GLU A 18 5.29 9.17 1.00
CA GLU A 18 3.84 9.01 1.06
C GLU A 18 3.22 8.95 -0.34
N VAL A 19 2.13 8.20 -0.47
CA VAL A 19 1.34 8.10 -1.70
C VAL A 19 -0.14 8.16 -1.37
N GLU A 20 -0.96 8.59 -2.31
CA GLU A 20 -2.40 8.72 -2.12
C GLU A 20 -3.16 7.58 -2.81
N VAL A 21 -4.15 6.96 -2.16
CA VAL A 21 -4.94 5.89 -2.76
C VAL A 21 -5.88 6.46 -3.83
N CYS A 22 -5.79 5.94 -5.05
CA CYS A 22 -6.69 6.34 -6.15
C CYS A 22 -7.81 5.32 -6.34
N VAL A 23 -7.59 4.28 -7.14
CA VAL A 23 -8.64 3.30 -7.50
C VAL A 23 -8.01 1.95 -7.83
N ASP A 24 -8.72 0.84 -7.60
CA ASP A 24 -8.30 -0.51 -8.04
C ASP A 24 -6.82 -0.86 -7.73
N ARG A 25 -6.35 -0.49 -6.53
CA ARG A 25 -4.97 -0.71 -6.03
C ARG A 25 -3.89 0.18 -6.66
N LYS A 26 -4.30 1.21 -7.39
CA LYS A 26 -3.43 2.30 -7.81
C LYS A 26 -3.33 3.37 -6.74
N VAL A 27 -2.21 4.07 -6.78
CA VAL A 27 -1.92 5.22 -5.94
C VAL A 27 -1.42 6.37 -6.80
N LEU A 28 -1.70 7.58 -6.35
CA LEU A 28 -1.10 8.79 -6.88
C LEU A 28 0.29 8.94 -6.24
N SER A 29 1.31 8.98 -7.08
CA SER A 29 2.66 9.36 -6.68
C SER A 29 3.15 10.45 -7.61
N ASN A 30 3.59 11.58 -7.04
CA ASN A 30 4.05 12.76 -7.78
C ASN A 30 3.07 13.26 -8.87
N GLY A 31 1.77 13.05 -8.69
CA GLY A 31 0.73 13.44 -9.66
C GLY A 31 0.46 12.41 -10.77
N GLU A 32 1.14 11.27 -10.76
CA GLU A 32 0.89 10.17 -11.69
C GLU A 32 0.18 9.00 -11.00
N GLU A 33 -0.80 8.42 -11.69
CA GLU A 33 -1.50 7.22 -11.25
C GLU A 33 -0.68 5.97 -11.59
N VAL A 34 -0.15 5.33 -10.56
CA VAL A 34 0.70 4.15 -10.71
C VAL A 34 0.24 3.04 -9.78
N PHE A 35 0.62 1.80 -10.10
CA PHE A 35 0.32 0.68 -9.20
C PHE A 35 1.19 0.76 -7.95
N LEU A 36 0.60 0.51 -6.78
CA LEU A 36 1.34 0.43 -5.52
C LEU A 36 2.52 -0.56 -5.61
N ALA A 37 2.31 -1.66 -6.36
CA ALA A 37 3.32 -2.65 -6.66
C ALA A 37 4.54 -2.06 -7.37
N ALA A 38 4.33 -1.24 -8.40
CA ALA A 38 5.40 -0.64 -9.21
C ALA A 38 6.27 0.29 -8.36
N ILE A 39 5.65 1.17 -7.57
CA ILE A 39 6.37 2.04 -6.63
C ILE A 39 7.19 1.21 -5.64
N THR A 40 6.59 0.15 -5.09
CA THR A 40 7.28 -0.66 -4.08
C THR A 40 8.50 -1.38 -4.66
N GLN A 41 8.42 -1.84 -5.90
CA GLN A 41 9.54 -2.45 -6.61
C GLN A 41 10.66 -1.43 -6.88
N GLU A 42 10.28 -0.22 -7.28
CA GLU A 42 11.22 0.89 -7.51
C GLU A 42 11.95 1.28 -6.21
N LEU A 43 11.21 1.44 -5.10
CA LEU A 43 11.78 1.78 -3.79
C LEU A 43 12.67 0.66 -3.23
N LEU A 44 12.32 -0.60 -3.47
CA LEU A 44 13.11 -1.74 -2.98
C LEU A 44 14.26 -2.13 -3.92
N GLY A 45 14.25 -1.66 -5.17
CA GLY A 45 15.16 -2.14 -6.21
C GLY A 45 14.98 -3.64 -6.54
N LEU A 46 13.80 -4.21 -6.29
CA LEU A 46 13.50 -5.63 -6.44
C LEU A 46 12.32 -5.85 -7.38
N TYR A 47 12.51 -6.64 -8.44
CA TYR A 47 11.48 -6.92 -9.46
C TYR A 47 10.35 -7.86 -8.99
N HIS A 48 10.59 -8.67 -7.97
CA HIS A 48 9.61 -9.62 -7.43
C HIS A 48 9.58 -9.50 -5.90
N THR A 49 8.56 -8.83 -5.39
CA THR A 49 8.26 -8.78 -3.95
C THR A 49 6.82 -9.23 -3.76
N ASP A 50 6.67 -10.36 -3.07
CA ASP A 50 5.43 -10.94 -2.58
C ASP A 50 4.83 -10.13 -1.41
N ARG A 51 5.64 -9.28 -0.78
CA ARG A 51 5.30 -8.53 0.44
C ARG A 51 5.05 -7.04 0.20
N ILE A 52 4.41 -6.68 -0.91
CA ILE A 52 4.17 -5.26 -1.26
C ILE A 52 3.38 -4.57 -0.15
N ILE A 53 2.19 -5.09 0.16
CA ILE A 53 1.28 -4.53 1.18
C ILE A 53 1.90 -4.48 2.59
N SER A 54 2.84 -5.36 2.92
CA SER A 54 3.50 -5.35 4.23
C SER A 54 4.47 -4.17 4.41
N ARG A 55 4.86 -3.52 3.30
CA ARG A 55 5.82 -2.41 3.29
C ARG A 55 5.16 -1.06 3.48
N TRP A 56 3.84 -1.02 3.53
CA TRP A 56 3.08 0.21 3.65
C TRP A 56 2.27 0.23 4.92
N SER A 57 2.02 1.44 5.39
CA SER A 57 1.18 1.69 6.55
C SER A 57 0.10 2.73 6.23
N TYR A 58 -1.07 2.54 6.81
CA TYR A 58 -2.19 3.45 6.74
C TYR A 58 -2.57 3.85 8.17
N ASN A 59 -2.54 5.15 8.48
CA ASN A 59 -2.81 5.68 9.82
C ASN A 59 -2.00 4.97 10.93
N GLY A 60 -0.73 4.66 10.67
CA GLY A 60 0.15 3.98 11.62
C GLY A 60 -0.07 2.47 11.76
N ARG A 61 -1.01 1.88 11.02
CA ARG A 61 -1.25 0.43 10.97
C ARG A 61 -0.69 -0.18 9.69
N ASN A 62 -0.21 -1.42 9.73
CA ASN A 62 0.32 -2.09 8.54
C ASN A 62 -0.82 -2.45 7.56
N LEU A 63 -0.58 -2.24 6.26
CA LEU A 63 -1.55 -2.55 5.21
C LEU A 63 -1.84 -4.05 5.11
N GLN A 64 -0.87 -4.92 5.38
CA GLN A 64 -1.08 -6.37 5.43
C GLN A 64 -2.01 -6.76 6.57
N ASP A 65 -1.90 -6.13 7.74
CA ASP A 65 -2.79 -6.40 8.87
C ASP A 65 -4.24 -5.99 8.53
N ILE A 66 -4.41 -4.81 7.91
CA ILE A 66 -5.72 -4.33 7.44
C ILE A 66 -6.31 -5.28 6.39
N TYR A 67 -5.47 -5.84 5.52
CA TYR A 67 -5.89 -6.84 4.54
C TYR A 67 -6.40 -8.10 5.23
N TYR A 68 -5.62 -8.65 6.16
CA TYR A 68 -6.03 -9.84 6.92
C TYR A 68 -7.31 -9.56 7.71
N GLU A 69 -7.48 -8.42 8.36
CA GLU A 69 -8.75 -8.09 9.04
C GLU A 69 -9.94 -8.07 8.07
N THR A 70 -9.74 -7.57 6.85
CA THR A 70 -10.83 -7.47 5.87
C THR A 70 -11.21 -8.84 5.26
N TYR A 71 -10.26 -9.78 5.15
CA TYR A 71 -10.44 -11.02 4.37
C TYR A 71 -10.26 -12.31 5.16
N SER A 72 -9.60 -12.29 6.32
CA SER A 72 -9.46 -13.45 7.22
C SER A 72 -10.71 -13.69 8.08
N ASP A 73 -11.65 -12.75 8.13
CA ASP A 73 -12.96 -12.95 8.77
C ASP A 73 -13.98 -13.69 7.87
N ILE A 74 -13.57 -14.13 6.68
CA ILE A 74 -14.43 -14.86 5.73
C ILE A 74 -14.49 -16.38 6.02
N ASP A 75 -13.70 -16.88 6.98
CA ASP A 75 -13.54 -18.32 7.26
C ASP A 75 -14.01 -18.74 8.67
N ARG A 76 -15.08 -18.13 9.20
CA ARG A 76 -15.63 -18.50 10.53
C ARG A 76 -17.13 -18.77 10.56
#